data_AF-A0A2V7X6N7-F1
#
_entry.id   AF-A0A2V7X6N7-F1
#
_cell.length_a   1.000
_cell.length_b   1.000
_cell.length_c   1.000
_cell.angle_alpha   90.00
_cell.angle_beta   90.00
_cell.angle_gamma   90.00
#
_symmetry.space_group_name_H-M   'P 1'
#
loop_
_entity.id
_entity.type
_entity.pdbx_description
1 polymer ?
#
loop_
_entity_poly.entity_id
_entity_poly.type
_entity_poly.pdbx_seq_one_letter_code
_entity_poly.pdbx_strand_id
1 'polypeptide(L)'
;MDRLFLDANVLFSAAYKLDSRLLQLWKFKDVGLCSSRYALEEARCNLQDEIQQRALRNLSGTLHLFEAADRGLPRGLSLPDKDAPIFLAAVEARATHLLTGDVQHFGQYFGSRFEGVVIMLPGQYFKVRERNPKR
;
A
#
# COMPACT_ATOMS: atom_id res chain seq x y z
N MET A 1 9.41 13.08 -5.50
CA MET A 1 8.66 12.76 -4.27
C MET A 1 7.78 11.57 -4.59
N ASP A 2 8.01 10.45 -3.92
CA ASP A 2 7.24 9.25 -4.18
C ASP A 2 5.90 9.32 -3.44
N ARG A 3 4.84 8.81 -4.06
CA ARG A 3 3.54 8.61 -3.42
C ARG A 3 3.29 7.11 -3.32
N LEU A 4 3.23 6.61 -2.10
CA LEU A 4 3.12 5.18 -1.79
C LEU A 4 1.69 4.87 -1.41
N PHE A 5 1.04 4.02 -2.19
CA PHE A 5 -0.23 3.43 -1.83
C PHE A 5 0.02 2.17 -1.00
N LEU A 6 -0.52 2.13 0.20
CA LEU A 6 -0.34 1.02 1.14
C LEU A 6 -1.60 0.14 1.10
N ASP A 7 -1.42 -1.10 0.68
CA ASP A 7 -2.46 -2.13 0.70
C ASP A 7 -2.80 -2.58 2.13
N ALA A 8 -3.94 -3.24 2.31
CA ALA A 8 -4.44 -3.77 3.58
C ALA A 8 -3.38 -4.61 4.30
N ASN A 9 -2.68 -5.49 3.57
CA ASN A 9 -1.65 -6.35 4.14
C ASN A 9 -0.44 -5.58 4.69
N VAL A 10 -0.10 -4.43 4.07
CA VAL A 10 0.99 -3.58 4.54
C VAL A 10 0.56 -2.81 5.79
N LEU A 11 -0.67 -2.25 5.78
CA LEU A 11 -1.24 -1.57 6.94
C LEU A 11 -1.38 -2.53 8.14
N PHE A 12 -1.93 -3.72 7.91
CA PHE A 12 -2.03 -4.79 8.88
C PHE A 12 -0.65 -5.13 9.45
N SER A 13 0.34 -5.41 8.59
CA SER A 13 1.69 -5.81 9.03
C SER A 13 2.42 -4.71 9.80
N ALA A 14 2.18 -3.44 9.47
CA ALA A 14 2.74 -2.30 10.19
C ALA A 14 2.11 -2.13 11.58
N ALA A 15 0.81 -2.36 11.71
CA ALA A 15 0.08 -2.28 12.98
C ALA A 15 0.27 -3.53 13.86
N TYR A 16 0.45 -4.71 13.26
CA TYR A 16 0.55 -5.99 13.95
C TYR A 16 1.88 -6.14 14.72
N LYS A 17 2.99 -5.61 14.18
CA LYS A 17 4.31 -5.60 14.84
C LYS A 17 4.77 -4.16 15.09
N LEU A 18 4.81 -3.75 16.35
CA LEU A 18 5.23 -2.41 16.78
C LEU A 18 6.70 -2.07 16.45
N ASP A 19 7.54 -3.07 16.19
CA ASP A 19 8.92 -2.89 15.73
C ASP A 19 9.10 -3.27 14.24
N SER A 20 8.01 -3.29 13.47
CA SER A 20 8.07 -3.62 12.05
C SER A 20 8.94 -2.62 11.30
N ARG A 21 9.83 -3.13 10.44
CA ARG A 21 10.58 -2.31 9.48
C ARG A 21 9.65 -1.46 8.61
N LEU A 22 8.40 -1.87 8.40
CA LEU A 22 7.39 -1.11 7.66
C LEU A 22 7.10 0.27 8.27
N LEU A 23 7.27 0.44 9.58
CA LEU A 23 7.10 1.74 10.24
C LEU A 23 8.11 2.79 9.75
N GLN A 24 9.21 2.37 9.11
CA GLN A 24 10.13 3.28 8.45
C GLN A 24 9.49 4.05 7.28
N LEU A 25 8.42 3.52 6.66
CA LEU A 25 7.69 4.24 5.60
C LEU A 25 7.13 5.57 6.10
N TRP A 26 6.68 5.64 7.36
CA TRP A 26 6.18 6.85 8.01
C TRP A 26 7.28 7.83 8.44
N LYS A 27 8.56 7.42 8.38
CA LYS A 27 9.70 8.25 8.78
C LYS A 27 10.32 8.99 7.59
N PHE A 28 10.01 8.59 6.36
CA PHE A 28 10.51 9.24 5.16
C PHE A 28 9.84 10.60 4.96
N LYS A 29 10.62 11.65 4.77
CA LYS A 29 10.11 13.03 4.62
C LYS A 29 9.72 13.38 3.18
N ASP A 30 10.22 12.61 2.22
CA ASP A 30 10.07 12.81 0.78
C ASP A 30 9.07 11.81 0.16
N VAL A 31 8.24 11.17 1.00
CA VAL A 31 7.17 10.28 0.55
C VAL A 31 5.81 10.75 1.07
N GLY A 32 4.82 10.72 0.20
CA GLY A 32 3.41 10.81 0.60
C GLY A 32 2.84 9.42 0.80
N LEU A 33 2.19 9.16 1.93
CA LEU A 33 1.50 7.89 2.18
C LEU A 33 0.01 8.03 1.88
N CYS A 34 -0.53 7.06 1.16
CA CYS A 34 -1.95 6.99 0.83
C CYS A 34 -2.45 5.55 0.88
N SER A 35 -3.76 5.38 0.97
CA SER A 35 -4.45 4.09 0.96
C SER A 35 -5.92 4.32 0.60
N SER A 36 -6.75 3.28 0.66
CA SER A 36 -8.21 3.40 0.53
C SER A 36 -8.92 3.08 1.83
N ARG A 37 -10.18 3.53 1.95
CA ARG A 37 -11.03 3.11 3.09
C ARG A 37 -11.23 1.60 3.10
N TYR A 38 -11.38 1.01 1.91
CA TYR A 38 -11.48 -0.43 1.74
C TYR A 38 -10.25 -1.16 2.34
N ALA A 39 -9.04 -0.77 1.94
CA ALA A 39 -7.80 -1.36 2.45
C ALA A 39 -7.65 -1.16 3.98
N LEU A 40 -8.01 0.02 4.48
CA LEU A 40 -7.93 0.33 5.90
C LEU A 40 -8.91 -0.52 6.72
N GLU A 41 -10.14 -0.71 6.21
CA GLU A 41 -11.16 -1.51 6.87
C GLU A 41 -10.81 -3.00 6.85
N GLU A 42 -10.30 -3.51 5.73
CA GLU A 42 -9.78 -4.88 5.68
C GLU A 42 -8.64 -5.11 6.66
N ALA A 43 -7.68 -4.18 6.73
CA ALA A 43 -6.61 -4.24 7.72
C ALA A 43 -7.17 -4.24 9.15
N ARG A 44 -8.19 -3.42 9.44
CA ARG A 44 -8.83 -3.34 10.76
C ARG A 44 -9.54 -4.64 11.11
N CYS A 45 -10.31 -5.21 10.18
CA CYS A 45 -11.03 -6.48 10.37
C CYS A 45 -10.08 -7.65 10.64
N ASN A 46 -8.90 -7.64 10.04
CA ASN A 46 -7.89 -8.67 10.24
C ASN A 46 -7.17 -8.55 11.60
N LEU A 47 -7.17 -7.37 12.24
CA LEU A 47 -6.57 -7.15 13.56
C LEU A 47 -7.58 -7.48 14.67
N GLN A 48 -7.29 -8.51 15.46
CA GLN A 48 -8.18 -8.95 16.55
C GLN A 48 -7.86 -8.28 17.90
N ASP A 49 -6.66 -7.73 18.05
CA ASP A 49 -6.18 -7.15 19.30
C ASP A 49 -6.37 -5.61 19.36
N GLU A 50 -6.80 -5.10 20.51
CA GLU A 50 -7.09 -3.66 20.68
C GLU A 50 -5.85 -2.77 20.58
N ILE A 51 -4.68 -3.23 21.03
CA ILE A 51 -3.42 -2.49 20.94
C ILE A 51 -3.04 -2.35 19.47
N GLN A 52 -3.17 -3.43 18.70
CA GLN A 52 -2.90 -3.43 17.26
C GLN A 52 -3.89 -2.55 16.49
N GLN A 53 -5.19 -2.61 16.81
CA GLN A 53 -6.18 -1.71 16.20
C GLN A 53 -5.92 -0.25 16.55
N ARG A 54 -5.46 0.05 17.77
CA ARG A 54 -5.05 1.41 18.16
C ARG A 54 -3.82 1.85 17.37
N ALA A 55 -2.84 0.97 17.17
CA ALA A 55 -1.69 1.24 16.32
C ALA A 55 -2.12 1.57 14.89
N LEU A 56 -3.03 0.80 14.29
CA LEU A 56 -3.57 1.07 12.96
C LEU A 56 -4.24 2.44 12.89
N ARG A 57 -5.07 2.82 13.89
CA ARG A 57 -5.70 4.15 13.96
C ARG A 57 -4.69 5.29 14.02
N ASN A 58 -3.61 5.11 14.76
CA ASN A 58 -2.55 6.12 14.84
C ASN A 58 -1.83 6.27 13.50
N LEU A 59 -1.52 5.16 12.82
CA LEU A 59 -0.89 5.17 11.50
C LEU A 59 -1.81 5.79 10.44
N SER A 60 -3.11 5.47 10.47
CA SER A 60 -4.08 5.94 9.49
C SER A 60 -4.34 7.45 9.55
N GLY A 61 -4.12 8.08 10.71
CA GLY A 61 -4.23 9.54 10.86
C GLY A 61 -3.28 10.36 9.97
N THR A 62 -2.25 9.72 9.40
CA THR A 62 -1.31 10.37 8.47
C THR A 62 -1.51 9.95 7.01
N LEU A 63 -2.44 9.03 6.73
CA LEU A 63 -2.70 8.54 5.38
C LEU A 63 -3.69 9.46 4.65
N HIS A 64 -3.40 9.74 3.39
CA HIS A 64 -4.40 10.29 2.48
C HIS A 64 -5.25 9.14 1.92
N LEU A 65 -6.56 9.19 2.16
CA LEU A 65 -7.49 8.15 1.72
C LEU A 65 -8.10 8.49 0.37
N PHE A 66 -8.11 7.52 -0.54
CA PHE A 66 -8.68 7.62 -1.88
C PHE A 66 -9.63 6.45 -2.14
N GLU A 67 -10.72 6.71 -2.84
CA GLU A 67 -11.66 5.67 -3.26
C GLU A 67 -11.29 5.13 -4.64
N ALA A 68 -11.69 3.89 -4.91
CA ALA A 68 -11.52 3.29 -6.21
C ALA A 68 -12.44 3.97 -7.24
N ALA A 69 -11.95 4.15 -8.46
CA ALA A 69 -12.79 4.56 -9.58
C ALA A 69 -13.78 3.44 -9.94
N ASP A 70 -15.01 3.83 -10.29
CA ASP A 70 -16.03 2.93 -10.82
C ASP A 70 -15.75 2.60 -12.29
N ARG A 71 -14.71 1.78 -12.51
CA ARG A 71 -14.30 1.29 -13.82
C ARG A 71 -13.54 -0.04 -13.72
N GLY A 72 -13.35 -0.70 -14.85
CA GLY A 72 -12.54 -1.92 -14.94
C GLY A 72 -11.02 -1.67 -14.83
N LEU A 73 -10.28 -2.74 -14.58
CA LEU A 73 -8.82 -2.73 -14.54
C LEU A 73 -8.22 -2.36 -15.91
N PRO A 74 -7.02 -1.75 -15.94
CA PRO A 74 -6.31 -1.51 -17.19
C PRO A 74 -5.97 -2.82 -17.90
N ARG A 75 -5.80 -2.74 -19.23
CA ARG A 75 -5.40 -3.89 -20.05
C ARG A 75 -4.09 -4.50 -19.55
N GLY A 76 -4.05 -5.82 -19.48
CA GLY A 76 -2.87 -6.57 -19.01
C GLY A 76 -2.78 -6.74 -17.50
N LEU A 77 -3.70 -6.15 -16.72
CA LEU A 77 -3.83 -6.38 -15.30
C LEU A 77 -5.13 -7.15 -15.02
N SER A 78 -4.99 -8.37 -14.51
CA SER A 78 -6.10 -9.22 -14.08
C SER A 78 -5.94 -9.52 -12.59
N LEU A 79 -6.87 -9.02 -11.78
CA LEU A 79 -6.94 -9.23 -10.34
C LEU A 79 -8.34 -9.73 -9.96
N PRO A 80 -8.50 -10.47 -8.85
CA PRO A 80 -9.81 -10.78 -8.31
C PRO A 80 -10.63 -9.53 -7.98
N ASP A 81 -11.96 -9.67 -7.98
CA ASP A 81 -12.90 -8.55 -7.72
C ASP A 81 -12.62 -7.82 -6.40
N LYS A 82 -12.13 -8.54 -5.38
CA LYS A 82 -11.75 -7.96 -4.08
C LYS A 82 -10.47 -7.12 -4.14
N ASP A 83 -9.54 -7.46 -5.03
CA ASP A 83 -8.22 -6.83 -5.10
C ASP A 83 -8.18 -5.72 -6.17
N ALA A 84 -9.13 -5.72 -7.11
CA ALA A 84 -9.25 -4.68 -8.13
C ALA A 84 -9.45 -3.26 -7.55
N PRO A 85 -10.31 -3.03 -6.54
CA PRO A 85 -10.47 -1.73 -5.89
C PRO A 85 -9.17 -1.17 -5.29
N ILE A 86 -8.28 -2.03 -4.78
CA ILE A 86 -6.98 -1.62 -4.22
C ILE A 86 -6.14 -0.94 -5.30
N PHE A 87 -6.00 -1.60 -6.45
CA PHE A 87 -5.21 -1.04 -7.55
C PHE A 87 -5.85 0.24 -8.12
N LEU A 88 -7.17 0.24 -8.31
CA LEU A 88 -7.88 1.41 -8.85
C LEU A 88 -7.79 2.63 -7.93
N ALA A 89 -7.89 2.43 -6.61
CA ALA A 89 -7.66 3.51 -5.64
C ALA A 89 -6.22 4.04 -5.67
N ALA A 90 -5.23 3.19 -5.95
CA ALA A 90 -3.85 3.62 -6.14
C ALA A 90 -3.68 4.52 -7.37
N VAL A 91 -4.40 4.21 -8.45
CA VAL A 91 -4.44 5.06 -9.64
C VAL A 91 -5.08 6.41 -9.33
N GLU A 92 -6.24 6.43 -8.65
CA GLU A 92 -6.93 7.67 -8.27
C GLU A 92 -6.08 8.54 -7.31
N ALA A 93 -5.33 7.90 -6.43
CA ALA A 93 -4.37 8.57 -5.57
C ALA A 93 -3.21 9.20 -6.35
N ARG A 94 -3.06 8.90 -7.65
CA ARG A 94 -1.86 9.18 -8.46
C ARG A 94 -0.62 8.64 -7.79
N ALA A 95 -0.74 7.43 -7.23
CA ALA A 95 0.37 6.78 -6.57
C ALA A 95 1.49 6.47 -7.57
N THR A 96 2.72 6.59 -7.10
CA THR A 96 3.89 6.14 -7.87
C THR A 96 4.14 4.65 -7.68
N HIS A 97 3.79 4.13 -6.50
CA HIS A 97 4.01 2.74 -6.12
C HIS A 97 2.79 2.22 -5.34
N LEU A 98 2.37 1.00 -5.65
CA LEU A 98 1.48 0.18 -4.82
C LEU A 98 2.35 -0.81 -4.06
N LEU A 99 2.37 -0.68 -2.73
CA LEU A 99 3.05 -1.61 -1.84
C LEU A 99 2.04 -2.63 -1.33
N THR A 100 2.24 -3.89 -1.70
CA THR A 100 1.43 -5.02 -1.23
C THR A 100 2.31 -6.19 -0.79
N GLY A 101 1.81 -6.95 0.18
CA GLY A 101 2.39 -8.23 0.58
C GLY A 101 1.71 -9.44 -0.08
N ASP A 102 0.67 -9.24 -0.89
CA ASP A 102 -0.06 -10.32 -1.55
C ASP A 102 0.70 -10.82 -2.79
N VAL A 103 1.50 -11.86 -2.59
CA VAL A 103 2.23 -12.54 -3.67
C VAL A 103 1.29 -13.36 -4.55
N GLN A 104 0.16 -13.84 -4.02
CA GLN A 104 -0.73 -14.75 -4.73
C GLN A 104 -1.40 -14.04 -5.91
N HIS A 105 -1.96 -12.86 -5.69
CA HIS A 105 -2.68 -12.13 -6.74
C HIS A 105 -1.80 -11.11 -7.47
N PHE A 106 -0.91 -10.43 -6.75
CA PHE A 106 -0.06 -9.40 -7.35
C PHE A 106 1.33 -9.87 -7.78
N GLY A 107 1.75 -11.08 -7.40
CA GLY A 107 3.12 -11.55 -7.58
C GLY A 107 3.62 -11.51 -9.02
N GLN A 108 2.78 -11.90 -9.98
CA GLN A 108 3.11 -11.86 -11.41
C GLN A 108 3.32 -10.43 -11.94
N TYR A 109 2.83 -9.42 -11.23
CA TYR A 109 2.90 -8.01 -11.62
C TYR A 109 3.99 -7.24 -10.86
N PHE A 110 4.75 -7.87 -9.97
CA PHE A 110 5.80 -7.17 -9.23
C PHE A 110 6.89 -6.63 -10.15
N GLY A 111 7.23 -5.35 -9.97
CA GLY A 111 8.13 -4.59 -10.83
C GLY A 111 7.47 -4.06 -12.11
N SER A 112 6.24 -4.48 -12.43
CA SER A 112 5.49 -3.96 -13.56
C SER A 112 4.83 -2.64 -13.22
N ARG A 113 4.59 -1.83 -14.26
CA ARG A 113 3.95 -0.52 -14.15
C ARG A 113 2.64 -0.51 -14.94
N PHE A 114 1.56 -0.12 -14.28
CA PHE A 114 0.24 0.05 -14.88
C PHE A 114 -0.29 1.43 -14.52
N GLU A 115 -0.70 2.20 -15.54
CA GLU A 115 -1.20 3.57 -15.37
C GLU A 115 -0.33 4.47 -14.45
N GLY A 116 0.98 4.32 -14.55
CA GLY A 116 1.95 5.08 -13.76
C GLY A 116 2.28 4.50 -12.38
N VAL A 117 1.52 3.51 -11.89
CA VAL A 117 1.72 2.85 -10.59
C VAL A 117 2.62 1.62 -10.76
N VAL A 118 3.73 1.57 -10.03
CA VAL A 118 4.59 0.37 -9.94
C VAL A 118 4.11 -0.53 -8.80
N ILE A 119 3.86 -1.81 -9.09
CA ILE A 119 3.43 -2.78 -8.06
C ILE A 119 4.68 -3.46 -7.50
N MET A 120 4.88 -3.46 -6.18
CA MET A 120 6.06 -4.09 -5.59
C MET A 120 5.89 -4.47 -4.11
N LEU A 121 6.79 -5.32 -3.62
CA LEU A 121 6.89 -5.64 -2.20
C LEU A 121 7.50 -4.45 -1.42
N PRO A 122 7.09 -4.19 -0.16
CA PRO A 122 7.71 -3.17 0.68
C PRO A 122 9.23 -3.36 0.82
N GLY A 123 9.69 -4.61 0.94
CA GLY A 123 11.12 -4.93 1.03
C GLY A 123 11.90 -4.56 -0.24
N GLN A 124 11.28 -4.62 -1.42
CA GLN A 124 11.90 -4.18 -2.66
C GLN A 124 12.00 -2.64 -2.70
N TYR A 125 10.97 -1.94 -2.22
CA TYR A 125 10.97 -0.48 -2.17
C TYR A 125 12.11 0.05 -1.27
N PHE A 126 12.31 -0.55 -0.09
CA PHE A 126 13.43 -0.20 0.78
C PHE A 126 14.79 -0.38 0.09
N LYS A 127 15.00 -1.51 -0.61
CA LYS A 127 16.26 -1.77 -1.35
C LYS A 127 16.51 -0.73 -2.43
N VAL A 128 15.47 -0.28 -3.13
CA VAL A 128 15.59 0.77 -4.15
C VAL A 128 16.01 2.10 -3.52
N ARG A 129 15.42 2.47 -2.38
CA ARG A 129 15.78 3.70 -1.66
C ARG A 129 17.19 3.66 -1.07
N GLU A 130 17.61 2.54 -0.49
CA GLU A 130 18.97 2.37 0.07
C GLU A 130 20.04 2.54 -1.01
N ARG A 131 19.77 2.08 -2.24
CA ARG A 131 20.66 2.26 -3.39
C ARG A 131 20.64 3.68 -3.95
N ASN A 132 19.63 4.49 -3.62
CA ASN A 132 19.44 5.83 -4.16
C ASN A 132 18.99 6.83 -3.08
N PRO A 133 19.85 7.12 -2.09
CA PRO A 133 19.48 7.89 -0.89
C PRO A 133 19.19 9.38 -1.14
N LYS A 134 19.34 9.86 -2.38
CA LYS A 134 19.14 11.26 -2.78
C LYS A 134 17.77 11.54 -3.45
N ARG A 135 16.87 10.55 -3.51
CA ARG A 135 15.48 10.74 -3.95
C ARG A 135 14.54 10.98 -2.78
#